data_AF-A0A7X8XEB5-F1
#
_entry.id   AF-A0A7X8XEB5-F1
#
_cell.length_a   1.000
_cell.length_b   1.000
_cell.length_c   1.000
_cell.angle_alpha   90.00
_cell.angle_beta   90.00
_cell.angle_gamma   90.00
#
_symmetry.space_group_name_H-M   'P 1'
#
loop_
_entity.id
_entity.type
_entity.pdbx_description
1 polymer ?
#
loop_
_entity_poly.entity_id
_entity_poly.type
_entity_poly.pdbx_seq_one_letter_code
_entity_poly.pdbx_strand_id
1 'polypeptide(L)'
;SCKKEAETGQHHGVFLNDGKGIVKQFLHKMPLDKLSAAGAVDEQGRVDIDTGAAFLAMPVLQALFQLISTNGKTDPQKLAAMVNDRVRLSFYGDFLYPLAGDSTLEQFYQEKAEGALCPELLDCRRQVWDALHSFRLKMMSLSPAEFIHFGTTRELLTLMTRDIDNFEFLGWQRKTACNLEHTGKFSGRNSLVSANARLAENCYIEDCRIGGAADIGQDCVVSNLILTKRKVPAGTVLHALRLQDGGYCVRIYGIEDDIKNLKTLFGLHLGTFSGAQSLWDVPLYPSCVRLQDAISCALKLYRHVHALSRELSGAHNRSLTEVLGLTKLFPDQTLYSLSESFAACAAEELLRWQKKLSQKVRIDCFLQKLSEHSPVDEALEVLGKVTPRFLARLERLAENLEPGCKMRLYYFLSKVPELEKERERLSGCAFATIREAICRPLLAEGRPAGRRQFQKQELVVELPVRVNWGGGWSDTPPYCNEHGGCVLNAAVKLEGRCPIRVTIRKLAKLQVELASADAGTFGVFHSLPELQDCSNPFDPFALHKASLQACGIIPSDNTYTLQQLLEQLGGGLYLDTQVENVPR
;
A
#
# COMPACT_ATOMS: atom_id res chain seq x y z
N SER A 1 -33.46 9.05 -7.52
CA SER A 1 -33.56 9.64 -6.17
C SER A 1 -33.39 8.56 -5.13
N CYS A 2 -33.08 8.96 -3.91
CA CYS A 2 -33.31 8.16 -2.71
C CYS A 2 -34.08 9.00 -1.68
N LYS A 3 -34.72 8.36 -0.71
CA LYS A 3 -35.43 9.07 0.36
C LYS A 3 -34.46 9.47 1.47
N LYS A 4 -34.53 10.74 1.90
CA LYS A 4 -33.74 11.26 3.03
C LYS A 4 -34.51 12.32 3.79
N GLU A 5 -34.13 12.56 5.05
CA GLU A 5 -34.69 13.63 5.89
C GLU A 5 -34.65 14.99 5.17
N ALA A 6 -35.74 15.74 5.27
CA ALA A 6 -35.92 16.99 4.54
C ALA A 6 -34.86 18.05 4.88
N GLU A 7 -34.29 18.01 6.09
CA GLU A 7 -33.19 18.87 6.51
C GLU A 7 -31.97 18.72 5.60
N THR A 8 -31.69 17.48 5.16
CA THR A 8 -30.60 17.19 4.22
C THR A 8 -30.89 17.81 2.86
N GLY A 9 -32.16 17.77 2.41
CA GLY A 9 -32.59 18.31 1.12
C GLY A 9 -32.25 19.78 0.88
N GLN A 10 -32.08 20.57 1.95
CA GLN A 10 -31.77 22.01 1.85
C GLN A 10 -30.42 22.31 1.22
N HIS A 11 -29.50 21.34 1.22
CA HIS A 11 -28.14 21.49 0.70
C HIS A 11 -27.92 20.76 -0.63
N HIS A 12 -28.95 20.11 -1.17
CA HIS A 12 -28.87 19.24 -2.34
C HIS A 12 -29.98 19.53 -3.36
N GLY A 13 -29.97 18.79 -4.48
CA GLY A 13 -31.09 18.78 -5.41
C GLY A 13 -32.21 17.89 -4.89
N VAL A 14 -33.44 18.41 -4.86
CA VAL A 14 -34.64 17.65 -4.49
C VAL A 14 -35.56 17.53 -5.70
N PHE A 15 -36.01 16.32 -5.99
CA PHE A 15 -37.00 16.07 -7.04
C PHE A 15 -38.41 16.01 -6.46
N LEU A 16 -39.33 16.77 -7.05
CA LEU A 16 -40.76 16.62 -6.81
C LEU A 16 -41.34 15.71 -7.89
N ASN A 17 -41.98 14.62 -7.50
CA ASN A 17 -42.64 13.67 -8.40
C ASN A 17 -44.09 14.12 -8.71
N ASP A 18 -44.55 13.92 -9.94
CA ASP A 18 -45.93 14.18 -10.36
C ASP A 18 -46.94 13.08 -9.94
N GLY A 19 -46.46 12.04 -9.26
CA GLY A 19 -47.25 10.85 -8.87
C GLY A 19 -47.31 9.76 -9.93
N LYS A 20 -46.77 10.00 -11.13
CA LYS A 20 -46.67 9.05 -12.25
C LYS A 20 -45.21 8.65 -12.55
N GLY A 21 -44.27 9.11 -11.72
CA GLY A 21 -42.85 8.81 -11.86
C GLY A 21 -42.11 9.80 -12.75
N ILE A 22 -42.72 10.92 -13.13
CA ILE A 22 -42.05 12.02 -13.83
C ILE A 22 -41.69 13.11 -12.82
N VAL A 23 -40.53 13.72 -13.01
CA VAL A 23 -40.11 14.88 -12.23
C VAL A 23 -40.98 16.07 -12.64
N LYS A 24 -41.83 16.50 -11.70
CA LYS A 24 -42.66 17.70 -11.82
C LYS A 24 -41.80 18.96 -11.70
N GLN A 25 -40.98 19.03 -10.65
CA GLN A 25 -40.06 20.15 -10.39
C GLN A 25 -38.72 19.64 -9.85
N PHE A 26 -37.66 20.38 -10.16
CA PHE A 26 -36.34 20.21 -9.54
C PHE A 26 -36.06 21.41 -8.63
N LEU A 27 -35.89 21.15 -7.34
CA LEU A 27 -35.73 22.17 -6.30
C LEU A 27 -34.29 22.11 -5.79
N HIS A 28 -33.42 22.98 -6.29
CA HIS A 28 -31.99 22.97 -5.94
C HIS A 28 -31.67 23.88 -4.75
N LYS A 29 -31.20 23.30 -3.63
CA LYS A 29 -30.72 24.02 -2.44
C LYS A 29 -31.73 25.03 -1.88
N MET A 30 -32.98 24.60 -1.77
CA MET A 30 -34.07 25.43 -1.25
C MET A 30 -34.22 25.24 0.27
N PRO A 31 -34.53 26.30 1.02
CA PRO A 31 -34.91 26.20 2.43
C PRO A 31 -36.08 25.23 2.70
N LEU A 32 -36.12 24.63 3.89
CA LEU A 32 -37.08 23.58 4.26
C LEU A 32 -38.55 24.03 4.15
N ASP A 33 -38.84 25.28 4.50
CA ASP A 33 -40.17 25.89 4.37
C ASP A 33 -40.62 25.93 2.90
N LYS A 34 -39.71 26.26 1.98
CA LYS A 34 -39.98 26.23 0.54
C LYS A 34 -40.15 24.82 -0.01
N LEU A 35 -39.33 23.86 0.46
CA LEU A 35 -39.48 22.45 0.07
C LEU A 35 -40.85 21.91 0.52
N SER A 36 -41.28 22.26 1.73
CA SER A 36 -42.58 21.89 2.29
C SER A 36 -43.73 22.54 1.53
N ALA A 37 -43.64 23.85 1.26
CA ALA A 37 -44.64 24.59 0.51
C ALA A 37 -44.79 24.10 -0.94
N ALA A 38 -43.70 23.62 -1.55
CA ALA A 38 -43.71 23.00 -2.87
C ALA A 38 -44.30 21.56 -2.87
N GLY A 39 -44.58 20.98 -1.70
CA GLY A 39 -45.10 19.62 -1.56
C GLY A 39 -44.04 18.53 -1.77
N ALA A 40 -42.76 18.85 -1.63
CA ALA A 40 -41.67 17.89 -1.81
C ALA A 40 -41.38 17.03 -0.57
N VAL A 41 -41.91 17.42 0.59
CA VAL A 41 -41.75 16.71 1.87
C VAL A 41 -42.94 15.76 2.06
N ASP A 42 -42.65 14.48 2.26
CA ASP A 42 -43.68 13.46 2.51
C ASP A 42 -44.15 13.43 3.99
N GLU A 43 -45.15 12.60 4.28
CA GLU A 43 -45.75 12.47 5.62
C GLU A 43 -44.75 12.01 6.70
N GLN A 44 -43.60 11.47 6.30
CA GLN A 44 -42.54 11.03 7.19
C GLN A 44 -41.42 12.07 7.33
N GLY A 45 -41.60 13.28 6.78
CA GLY A 45 -40.61 14.35 6.84
C GLY A 45 -39.45 14.18 5.85
N ARG A 46 -39.63 13.38 4.78
CA ARG A 46 -38.55 13.04 3.86
C ARG A 46 -38.77 13.60 2.45
N VAL A 47 -37.66 13.79 1.75
CA VAL A 47 -37.60 14.28 0.37
C VAL A 47 -36.95 13.24 -0.54
N ASP A 48 -37.27 13.31 -1.83
CA ASP A 48 -36.58 12.56 -2.88
C ASP A 48 -35.31 13.33 -3.30
N ILE A 49 -34.18 12.97 -2.68
CA ILE A 49 -32.90 13.62 -2.95
C ILE A 49 -32.29 13.05 -4.24
N ASP A 50 -31.64 13.93 -5.00
CA ASP A 50 -30.85 13.53 -6.14
C ASP A 50 -29.61 12.73 -5.71
N THR A 51 -29.34 11.65 -6.43
CA THR A 51 -28.19 10.77 -6.21
C THR A 51 -26.98 11.17 -7.05
N GLY A 52 -27.10 12.21 -7.89
CA GLY A 52 -26.06 12.69 -8.79
C GLY A 52 -25.84 11.81 -10.03
N ALA A 53 -26.83 10.98 -10.36
CA ALA A 53 -26.78 10.07 -11.52
C ALA A 53 -28.03 10.28 -12.39
N ALA A 54 -27.81 10.57 -13.68
CA ALA A 54 -28.85 10.73 -14.67
C ALA A 54 -28.56 9.87 -15.91
N PHE A 55 -29.57 9.16 -16.39
CA PHE A 55 -29.49 8.37 -17.62
C PHE A 55 -30.13 9.16 -18.77
N LEU A 56 -29.32 9.53 -19.76
CA LEU A 56 -29.80 10.26 -20.94
C LEU A 56 -30.04 9.29 -22.09
N ALA A 57 -31.27 9.29 -22.61
CA ALA A 57 -31.60 8.53 -23.80
C ALA A 57 -30.90 9.12 -25.04
N MET A 58 -30.65 8.29 -26.05
CA MET A 58 -29.98 8.71 -27.28
C MET A 58 -30.58 9.97 -27.94
N PRO A 59 -31.92 10.15 -28.01
CA PRO A 59 -32.50 11.38 -28.55
C PRO A 59 -32.11 12.66 -27.78
N VAL A 60 -31.98 12.57 -26.45
CA VAL A 60 -31.57 13.71 -25.61
C VAL A 60 -30.09 14.04 -25.87
N LEU A 61 -29.24 13.02 -25.95
CA LEU A 61 -27.83 13.20 -26.31
C LEU A 61 -27.65 13.80 -27.70
N GLN A 62 -28.48 13.39 -28.67
CA GLN A 62 -28.49 13.96 -30.01
C GLN A 62 -28.92 15.43 -30.00
N ALA A 63 -29.97 15.79 -29.26
CA ALA A 63 -30.42 17.18 -29.12
C ALA A 63 -29.33 18.06 -28.49
N LEU A 64 -28.67 17.60 -27.42
CA LEU A 64 -27.53 18.29 -26.82
C LEU A 64 -26.35 18.42 -27.78
N PHE A 65 -26.03 17.36 -28.52
CA PHE A 65 -24.93 17.39 -29.48
C PHE A 65 -25.20 18.35 -30.65
N GLN A 66 -26.46 18.54 -31.06
CA GLN A 66 -26.85 19.50 -32.10
C GLN A 66 -26.56 20.97 -31.70
N LEU A 67 -26.50 21.28 -30.40
CA LEU A 67 -26.11 22.60 -29.90
C LEU A 67 -24.67 22.96 -30.27
N ILE A 68 -23.81 21.97 -30.45
CA ILE A 68 -22.37 22.15 -30.74
C ILE A 68 -21.95 21.53 -32.09
N SER A 69 -22.90 21.11 -32.91
CA SER A 69 -22.61 20.40 -34.16
C SER A 69 -23.45 20.89 -35.34
N THR A 70 -22.93 20.65 -36.53
CA THR A 70 -23.59 20.91 -37.82
C THR A 70 -23.35 19.69 -38.70
N ASN A 71 -24.41 19.12 -39.30
CA ASN A 71 -24.34 17.89 -40.11
C ASN A 71 -23.64 16.71 -39.41
N GLY A 72 -23.86 16.55 -38.10
CA GLY A 72 -23.32 15.44 -37.31
C GLY A 72 -21.82 15.54 -36.98
N LYS A 73 -21.19 16.70 -37.23
CA LYS A 73 -19.80 16.97 -36.85
C LYS A 73 -19.73 18.20 -35.96
N THR A 74 -18.83 18.19 -34.98
CA THR A 74 -18.59 19.34 -34.10
C THR A 74 -18.30 20.59 -34.93
N ASP A 75 -19.03 21.66 -34.63
CA ASP A 75 -18.90 22.95 -35.28
C ASP A 75 -18.13 23.89 -34.32
N PRO A 76 -16.92 24.34 -34.68
CA PRO A 76 -16.10 25.16 -33.79
C PRO A 76 -16.77 26.46 -33.32
N GLN A 77 -17.61 27.08 -34.16
CA GLN A 77 -18.28 28.34 -33.80
C GLN A 77 -19.38 28.09 -32.78
N LYS A 78 -20.22 27.06 -33.01
CA LYS A 78 -21.24 26.66 -32.05
C LYS A 78 -20.65 26.18 -30.74
N LEU A 79 -19.56 25.39 -30.81
CA LEU A 79 -18.85 24.94 -29.63
C LEU A 79 -18.33 26.13 -28.81
N ALA A 80 -17.69 27.11 -29.45
CA ALA A 80 -17.18 28.30 -28.76
C ALA A 80 -18.31 29.17 -28.17
N ALA A 81 -19.50 29.18 -28.77
CA ALA A 81 -20.66 29.88 -28.22
C ALA A 81 -21.16 29.21 -26.92
N MET A 82 -21.19 27.88 -26.88
CA MET A 82 -21.72 27.11 -25.74
C MET A 82 -20.67 26.82 -24.65
N VAL A 83 -19.38 26.81 -25.00
CA VAL A 83 -18.27 26.44 -24.11
C VAL A 83 -17.19 27.52 -24.17
N ASN A 84 -17.19 28.41 -23.19
CA ASN A 84 -16.21 29.49 -23.05
C ASN A 84 -16.15 29.99 -21.59
N ASP A 85 -15.24 30.93 -21.29
CA ASP A 85 -15.05 31.43 -19.93
C ASP A 85 -16.20 32.31 -19.40
N ARG A 86 -17.05 32.83 -20.29
CA ARG A 86 -18.18 33.71 -19.94
C ARG A 86 -19.48 32.95 -19.71
N VAL A 87 -19.64 31.79 -20.35
CA VAL A 87 -20.83 30.92 -20.26
C VAL A 87 -20.50 29.65 -19.50
N ARG A 88 -21.09 29.51 -18.30
CA ARG A 88 -20.97 28.31 -17.47
C ARG A 88 -22.34 27.67 -17.27
N LEU A 89 -22.63 26.66 -18.08
CA LEU A 89 -23.85 25.86 -17.98
C LEU A 89 -23.68 24.80 -16.89
N SER A 90 -24.58 24.81 -15.92
CA SER A 90 -24.71 23.82 -14.87
C SER A 90 -25.50 22.60 -15.38
N PHE A 91 -25.02 21.40 -15.09
CA PHE A 91 -25.77 20.19 -15.44
C PHE A 91 -27.18 20.19 -14.81
N TYR A 92 -27.28 20.58 -13.54
CA TYR A 92 -28.54 20.58 -12.81
C TYR A 92 -29.44 21.76 -13.20
N GLY A 93 -28.88 22.97 -13.14
CA GLY A 93 -29.63 24.19 -13.40
C GLY A 93 -30.00 24.37 -14.87
N ASP A 94 -29.15 23.92 -15.80
CA ASP A 94 -29.33 24.19 -17.23
C ASP A 94 -29.78 22.98 -18.04
N PHE A 95 -29.38 21.75 -17.69
CA PHE A 95 -29.82 20.57 -18.46
C PHE A 95 -30.96 19.79 -17.81
N LEU A 96 -31.04 19.69 -16.48
CA LEU A 96 -32.15 18.97 -15.84
C LEU A 96 -33.39 19.84 -15.66
N TYR A 97 -33.23 21.14 -15.41
CA TYR A 97 -34.36 22.05 -15.22
C TYR A 97 -35.37 22.00 -16.39
N PRO A 98 -34.96 22.12 -17.68
CA PRO A 98 -35.92 22.09 -18.79
C PRO A 98 -36.65 20.74 -18.96
N LEU A 99 -36.13 19.67 -18.36
CA LEU A 99 -36.72 18.33 -18.45
C LEU A 99 -37.83 18.11 -17.40
N ALA A 100 -37.99 19.03 -16.44
CA ALA A 100 -39.03 18.96 -15.42
C ALA A 100 -40.40 19.39 -16.00
N GLY A 101 -41.47 18.69 -15.61
CA GLY A 101 -42.81 18.84 -16.18
C GLY A 101 -43.40 20.25 -16.07
N ASP A 102 -43.12 20.95 -14.96
CA ASP A 102 -43.64 22.30 -14.69
C ASP A 102 -42.61 23.41 -14.99
N SER A 103 -41.49 23.08 -15.65
CA SER A 103 -40.49 24.08 -16.00
C SER A 103 -41.06 25.12 -16.97
N THR A 104 -40.59 26.36 -16.87
CA THR A 104 -40.94 27.45 -17.80
C THR A 104 -39.70 28.19 -18.22
N LEU A 105 -39.70 28.76 -19.42
CA LEU A 105 -38.54 29.51 -19.93
C LEU A 105 -38.28 30.77 -19.08
N GLU A 106 -39.35 31.41 -18.60
CA GLU A 106 -39.28 32.61 -17.77
C GLU A 106 -38.56 32.34 -16.45
N GLN A 107 -38.89 31.22 -15.78
CA GLN A 107 -38.21 30.79 -14.56
C GLN A 107 -36.81 30.27 -14.87
N PHE A 108 -36.59 29.62 -16.02
CA PHE A 108 -35.27 29.13 -16.40
C PHE A 108 -34.24 30.26 -16.47
N TYR A 109 -34.63 31.46 -16.93
CA TYR A 109 -33.74 32.62 -16.90
C TYR A 109 -33.42 33.12 -15.49
N GLN A 110 -34.25 32.80 -14.50
CA GLN A 110 -34.05 33.17 -13.10
C GLN A 110 -33.24 32.13 -12.32
N GLU A 111 -32.99 30.94 -12.89
CA GLU A 111 -32.17 29.91 -12.26
C GLU A 111 -30.76 30.43 -11.98
N LYS A 112 -30.22 30.06 -10.82
CA LYS A 112 -28.93 30.54 -10.35
C LYS A 112 -27.82 30.14 -11.35
N ALA A 113 -27.11 31.13 -11.88
CA ALA A 113 -25.95 30.89 -12.74
C ALA A 113 -24.74 30.39 -11.92
N GLU A 114 -23.93 29.50 -12.52
CA GLU A 114 -22.63 29.11 -11.94
C GLU A 114 -21.55 30.20 -12.11
N GLY A 115 -21.72 31.09 -13.08
CA GLY A 115 -20.89 32.27 -13.32
C GLY A 115 -21.69 33.57 -13.19
N ALA A 116 -21.22 34.61 -13.88
CA ALA A 116 -22.00 35.84 -14.01
C ALA A 116 -23.21 35.61 -14.92
N LEU A 117 -24.38 36.12 -14.51
CA LEU A 117 -25.53 36.17 -15.40
C LEU A 117 -25.25 37.21 -16.50
N CYS A 118 -25.12 36.75 -17.74
CA CYS A 118 -24.77 37.58 -18.88
C CYS A 118 -25.69 37.29 -20.08
N PRO A 119 -25.80 38.22 -21.05
CA PRO A 119 -26.62 38.01 -22.25
C PRO A 119 -26.26 36.72 -23.00
N GLU A 120 -24.96 36.36 -23.03
CA GLU A 120 -24.47 35.15 -23.70
C GLU A 120 -24.98 33.87 -23.00
N LEU A 121 -25.02 33.86 -21.66
CA LEU A 121 -25.58 32.74 -20.91
C LEU A 121 -27.09 32.63 -21.12
N LEU A 122 -27.82 33.75 -21.16
CA LEU A 122 -29.26 33.75 -21.44
C LEU A 122 -29.56 33.23 -22.85
N ASP A 123 -28.75 33.60 -23.84
CA ASP A 123 -28.87 33.06 -25.20
C ASP A 123 -28.64 31.55 -25.24
N CYS A 124 -27.60 31.08 -24.55
CA CYS A 124 -27.33 29.65 -24.42
C CYS A 124 -28.48 28.90 -23.72
N ARG A 125 -29.04 29.46 -22.64
CA ARG A 125 -30.23 28.91 -21.96
C ARG A 125 -31.42 28.79 -22.91
N ARG A 126 -31.66 29.79 -23.77
CA ARG A 126 -32.72 29.70 -24.79
C ARG A 126 -32.49 28.53 -25.73
N GLN A 127 -31.27 28.37 -26.26
CA GLN A 127 -30.94 27.26 -27.16
C GLN A 127 -31.08 25.90 -26.46
N VAL A 128 -30.63 25.79 -25.21
CA VAL A 128 -30.78 24.58 -24.38
C VAL A 128 -32.25 24.28 -24.12
N TRP A 129 -33.06 25.30 -23.81
CA TRP A 129 -34.49 25.15 -23.64
C TRP A 129 -35.13 24.56 -24.90
N ASP A 130 -34.92 25.18 -26.06
CA ASP A 130 -35.46 24.73 -27.36
C ASP A 130 -35.07 23.27 -27.67
N ALA A 131 -33.85 22.87 -27.29
CA ALA A 131 -33.38 21.49 -27.48
C ALA A 131 -34.00 20.49 -26.49
N LEU A 132 -34.25 20.88 -25.23
CA LEU A 132 -34.55 19.95 -24.15
C LEU A 132 -36.00 19.94 -23.66
N HIS A 133 -36.73 21.05 -23.74
CA HIS A 133 -38.02 21.23 -23.06
C HIS A 133 -39.12 20.26 -23.53
N SER A 134 -38.92 19.60 -24.68
CA SER A 134 -39.86 18.61 -25.22
C SER A 134 -39.68 17.22 -24.60
N PHE A 135 -38.55 16.97 -23.95
CA PHE A 135 -38.26 15.72 -23.24
C PHE A 135 -38.73 15.80 -21.77
N ARG A 136 -38.83 14.64 -21.11
CA ARG A 136 -39.23 14.55 -19.70
C ARG A 136 -38.26 13.72 -18.89
N LEU A 137 -37.97 14.18 -17.68
CA LEU A 137 -37.13 13.47 -16.73
C LEU A 137 -37.97 12.47 -15.93
N LYS A 138 -37.69 11.18 -16.10
CA LYS A 138 -38.29 10.11 -15.28
C LYS A 138 -37.48 9.93 -14.00
N MET A 139 -38.16 9.91 -12.86
CA MET A 139 -37.55 9.64 -11.56
C MET A 139 -37.54 8.14 -11.27
N MET A 140 -36.35 7.59 -10.99
CA MET A 140 -36.21 6.24 -10.42
C MET A 140 -35.85 6.38 -8.95
N SER A 141 -36.67 5.81 -8.06
CA SER A 141 -36.40 5.81 -6.62
C SER A 141 -35.66 4.52 -6.24
N LEU A 142 -34.50 4.65 -5.62
CA LEU A 142 -33.72 3.52 -5.11
C LEU A 142 -34.14 3.23 -3.67
N SER A 143 -34.55 2.00 -3.39
CA SER A 143 -34.88 1.52 -2.06
C SER A 143 -34.64 0.02 -1.93
N PRO A 144 -33.93 -0.46 -0.88
CA PRO A 144 -33.23 0.34 0.12
C PRO A 144 -32.03 1.09 -0.49
N ALA A 145 -31.74 2.29 0.01
CA ALA A 145 -30.59 3.08 -0.42
C ALA A 145 -30.12 4.00 0.72
N GLU A 146 -28.81 4.23 0.78
CA GLU A 146 -28.20 5.16 1.73
C GLU A 146 -27.46 6.26 0.97
N PHE A 147 -27.70 7.51 1.37
CA PHE A 147 -27.01 8.68 0.82
C PHE A 147 -25.82 9.03 1.72
N ILE A 148 -24.61 8.81 1.21
CA ILE A 148 -23.36 9.13 1.89
C ILE A 148 -22.85 10.46 1.34
N HIS A 149 -22.71 11.46 2.20
CA HIS A 149 -22.20 12.79 1.85
C HIS A 149 -20.87 13.06 2.55
N PHE A 150 -19.89 13.60 1.83
CA PHE A 150 -18.60 14.01 2.37
C PHE A 150 -18.06 15.26 1.66
N GLY A 151 -18.86 16.33 1.66
CA GLY A 151 -18.56 17.59 0.96
C GLY A 151 -17.54 18.49 1.68
N THR A 152 -17.28 18.24 2.96
CA THR A 152 -16.30 18.95 3.78
C THR A 152 -15.19 18.02 4.26
N THR A 153 -14.03 18.60 4.61
CA THR A 153 -12.91 17.85 5.17
C THR A 153 -13.28 17.11 6.46
N ARG A 154 -14.11 17.72 7.32
CA ARG A 154 -14.63 17.09 8.54
C ARG A 154 -15.49 15.87 8.24
N GLU A 155 -16.41 15.97 7.28
CA GLU A 155 -17.25 14.83 6.88
C GLU A 155 -16.38 13.72 6.27
N LEU A 156 -15.40 14.05 5.43
CA LEU A 156 -14.42 13.08 4.92
C LEU A 156 -13.68 12.39 6.06
N LEU A 157 -13.16 13.14 7.02
CA LEU A 157 -12.44 12.58 8.18
C LEU A 157 -13.35 11.65 8.99
N THR A 158 -14.58 12.09 9.26
CA THR A 158 -15.58 11.32 10.02
C THR A 158 -15.94 10.03 9.30
N LEU A 159 -16.25 10.10 8.00
CA LEU A 159 -16.52 8.93 7.18
C LEU A 159 -15.33 7.97 7.21
N MET A 160 -14.13 8.47 6.95
CA MET A 160 -12.94 7.64 6.83
C MET A 160 -12.50 7.01 8.15
N THR A 161 -12.80 7.62 9.30
CA THR A 161 -12.26 7.20 10.61
C THR A 161 -13.30 6.69 11.61
N ARG A 162 -14.58 7.03 11.45
CA ARG A 162 -15.64 6.61 12.39
C ARG A 162 -16.67 5.74 11.69
N ASP A 163 -17.13 6.14 10.51
CA ASP A 163 -18.28 5.50 9.89
C ASP A 163 -17.90 4.41 8.86
N ILE A 164 -16.63 4.34 8.43
CA ILE A 164 -16.20 3.41 7.37
C ILE A 164 -16.52 1.95 7.69
N ASP A 165 -16.49 1.58 8.97
CA ASP A 165 -16.76 0.21 9.43
C ASP A 165 -18.25 -0.17 9.22
N ASN A 166 -19.16 0.82 9.14
CA ASN A 166 -20.56 0.59 8.77
C ASN A 166 -20.72 0.13 7.31
N PHE A 167 -19.69 0.30 6.48
CA PHE A 167 -19.69 -0.01 5.06
C PHE A 167 -18.84 -1.26 4.71
N GLU A 168 -18.44 -2.06 5.70
CA GLU A 168 -17.65 -3.29 5.48
C GLU A 168 -18.35 -4.28 4.53
N PHE A 169 -19.69 -4.32 4.52
CA PHE A 169 -20.47 -5.15 3.60
C PHE A 169 -20.30 -4.77 2.13
N LEU A 170 -19.83 -3.54 1.84
CA LEU A 170 -19.42 -3.08 0.50
C LEU A 170 -17.94 -3.36 0.21
N GLY A 171 -17.25 -4.08 1.09
CA GLY A 171 -15.81 -4.31 1.03
C GLY A 171 -14.96 -3.09 1.42
N TRP A 172 -15.56 -2.08 2.05
CA TRP A 172 -14.80 -0.91 2.52
C TRP A 172 -14.01 -1.28 3.77
N GLN A 173 -12.78 -0.78 3.82
CA GLN A 173 -11.86 -1.09 4.91
C GLN A 173 -11.19 0.18 5.38
N ARG A 174 -11.01 0.28 6.70
CA ARG A 174 -10.27 1.34 7.38
C ARG A 174 -8.84 1.49 6.87
N LYS A 175 -8.23 0.38 6.46
CA LYS A 175 -6.87 0.33 5.95
C LYS A 175 -6.82 -0.39 4.62
N THR A 176 -6.20 0.23 3.63
CA THR A 176 -6.01 -0.36 2.30
C THR A 176 -4.60 -0.05 1.82
N ALA A 177 -3.80 -1.09 1.55
CA ALA A 177 -2.36 -0.93 1.30
C ALA A 177 -1.69 -0.10 2.42
N CYS A 178 -1.73 -0.62 3.65
CA CYS A 178 -1.06 -0.05 4.81
C CYS A 178 -0.41 -1.17 5.64
N ASN A 179 0.81 -0.94 6.11
CA ASN A 179 1.65 -1.96 6.77
C ASN A 179 1.41 -2.11 8.28
N LEU A 180 0.39 -1.46 8.85
CA LEU A 180 0.01 -1.66 10.24
C LEU A 180 -1.32 -2.38 10.29
N GLU A 181 -1.31 -3.65 10.69
CA GLU A 181 -2.53 -4.41 10.92
C GLU A 181 -3.31 -3.87 12.14
N HIS A 182 -4.56 -4.31 12.28
CA HIS A 182 -5.59 -3.72 13.15
C HIS A 182 -5.19 -3.52 14.64
N THR A 183 -4.79 -2.30 14.97
CA THR A 183 -4.92 -1.68 16.31
C THR A 183 -5.54 -0.29 16.11
N GLY A 184 -6.85 -0.20 16.31
CA GLY A 184 -7.68 0.93 15.84
C GLY A 184 -7.41 2.24 16.58
N LYS A 185 -6.88 3.23 15.84
CA LYS A 185 -6.88 4.68 16.16
C LYS A 185 -6.92 5.57 14.91
N PHE A 186 -6.59 5.05 13.72
CA PHE A 186 -6.50 5.82 12.48
C PHE A 186 -6.90 4.99 11.26
N SER A 187 -7.11 5.67 10.14
CA SER A 187 -7.39 5.08 8.83
C SER A 187 -6.24 5.36 7.86
N GLY A 188 -5.82 4.34 7.11
CA GLY A 188 -4.59 4.36 6.33
C GLY A 188 -4.78 3.88 4.90
N ARG A 189 -4.46 4.72 3.91
CA ARG A 189 -4.50 4.34 2.50
C ARG A 189 -3.15 4.53 1.84
N ASN A 190 -2.69 3.52 1.12
CA ASN A 190 -1.41 3.55 0.39
C ASN A 190 -0.28 4.18 1.23
N SER A 191 -0.13 3.74 2.48
CA SER A 191 0.70 4.44 3.47
C SER A 191 1.61 3.49 4.24
N LEU A 192 2.88 3.87 4.34
CA LEU A 192 3.90 3.15 5.09
C LEU A 192 4.17 3.86 6.41
N VAL A 193 3.89 3.19 7.53
CA VAL A 193 3.98 3.74 8.87
C VAL A 193 5.00 2.94 9.67
N SER A 194 6.00 3.63 10.22
CA SER A 194 6.98 3.03 11.13
C SER A 194 6.33 2.68 12.46
N ALA A 195 6.69 1.53 13.04
CA ALA A 195 6.28 1.13 14.39
C ALA A 195 6.61 2.18 15.48
N ASN A 196 7.61 3.04 15.24
CA ASN A 196 8.02 4.10 16.17
C ASN A 196 7.32 5.45 15.93
N ALA A 197 6.35 5.52 15.03
CA ALA A 197 5.52 6.71 14.85
C ALA A 197 4.40 6.75 15.90
N ARG A 198 4.06 7.95 16.36
CA ARG A 198 2.93 8.19 17.26
C ARG A 198 1.78 8.78 16.46
N LEU A 199 0.68 8.05 16.40
CA LEU A 199 -0.54 8.46 15.71
C LEU A 199 -1.64 8.53 16.77
N ALA A 200 -2.21 9.73 16.94
CA ALA A 200 -3.37 9.92 17.80
C ALA A 200 -4.64 9.36 17.13
N GLU A 201 -5.78 9.49 17.83
CA GLU A 201 -7.06 8.97 17.37
C GLU A 201 -7.65 9.80 16.23
N ASN A 202 -8.53 9.18 15.45
CA ASN A 202 -9.25 9.77 14.32
C ASN A 202 -8.34 10.44 13.28
N CYS A 203 -7.19 9.87 12.97
CA CYS A 203 -6.36 10.37 11.87
C CYS A 203 -6.70 9.66 10.57
N TYR A 204 -6.78 10.40 9.46
CA TYR A 204 -6.82 9.84 8.12
C TYR A 204 -5.51 10.12 7.40
N ILE A 205 -4.82 9.05 7.01
CA ILE A 205 -3.49 9.10 6.41
C ILE A 205 -3.57 8.44 5.03
N GLU A 206 -3.26 9.19 3.99
CA GLU A 206 -3.25 8.68 2.62
C GLU A 206 -1.97 9.04 1.90
N ASP A 207 -1.46 8.14 1.06
CA ASP A 207 -0.25 8.39 0.26
C ASP A 207 0.88 8.98 1.11
N CYS A 208 1.19 8.36 2.26
CA CYS A 208 2.21 8.87 3.17
C CYS A 208 3.29 7.83 3.51
N ARG A 209 4.51 8.34 3.74
CA ARG A 209 5.54 7.61 4.49
C ARG A 209 5.78 8.29 5.83
N ILE A 210 5.28 7.67 6.89
CA ILE A 210 5.41 8.12 8.27
C ILE A 210 6.60 7.38 8.91
N GLY A 211 7.73 8.05 9.00
CA GLY A 211 8.96 7.55 9.60
C GLY A 211 8.95 7.63 11.14
N GLY A 212 10.00 7.07 11.74
CA GLY A 212 10.14 6.99 13.20
C GLY A 212 10.11 8.35 13.89
N ALA A 213 9.49 8.39 15.08
CA ALA A 213 9.32 9.57 15.92
C ALA A 213 8.54 10.73 15.27
N ALA A 214 7.81 10.49 14.17
CA ALA A 214 6.72 11.39 13.79
C ALA A 214 5.60 11.31 14.84
N ASP A 215 4.95 12.45 15.11
CA ASP A 215 3.85 12.59 16.08
C ASP A 215 2.69 13.30 15.39
N ILE A 216 1.62 12.57 15.10
CA ILE A 216 0.43 13.10 14.43
C ILE A 216 -0.66 13.30 15.45
N GLY A 217 -1.08 14.55 15.64
CA GLY A 217 -2.14 14.94 16.56
C GLY A 217 -3.52 14.38 16.17
N GLN A 218 -4.46 14.43 17.10
CA GLN A 218 -5.81 13.89 16.91
C GLN A 218 -6.54 14.62 15.77
N ASP A 219 -7.49 13.94 15.13
CA ASP A 219 -8.39 14.52 14.13
C ASP A 219 -7.61 15.21 12.99
N CYS A 220 -6.63 14.52 12.41
CA CYS A 220 -5.81 15.04 11.32
C CYS A 220 -6.08 14.35 9.99
N VAL A 221 -5.94 15.08 8.88
CA VAL A 221 -5.81 14.51 7.53
C VAL A 221 -4.40 14.77 7.03
N VAL A 222 -3.65 13.71 6.70
CA VAL A 222 -2.27 13.81 6.22
C VAL A 222 -2.16 13.10 4.88
N SER A 223 -1.78 13.84 3.83
CA SER A 223 -1.81 13.36 2.45
C SER A 223 -0.54 13.71 1.66
N ASN A 224 -0.04 12.74 0.88
CA ASN A 224 1.10 12.89 -0.05
C ASN A 224 2.46 13.26 0.60
N LEU A 225 2.68 12.89 1.87
CA LEU A 225 3.80 13.37 2.68
C LEU A 225 4.85 12.32 3.03
N ILE A 226 6.04 12.81 3.37
CA ILE A 226 7.09 12.03 4.04
C ILE A 226 7.40 12.73 5.36
N LEU A 227 6.94 12.17 6.48
CA LEU A 227 7.09 12.77 7.80
C LEU A 227 8.06 11.95 8.65
N THR A 228 9.08 12.59 9.22
CA THR A 228 10.02 11.95 10.14
C THR A 228 10.40 12.96 11.22
N LYS A 229 10.32 12.60 12.51
CA LYS A 229 10.68 13.50 13.63
C LYS A 229 9.96 14.86 13.59
N ARG A 230 8.70 14.89 13.14
CA ARG A 230 7.86 16.10 13.08
C ARG A 230 6.60 15.89 13.89
N LYS A 231 6.13 16.96 14.53
CA LYS A 231 4.82 17.01 15.19
C LYS A 231 3.82 17.74 14.30
N VAL A 232 2.73 17.05 13.94
CA VAL A 232 1.58 17.61 13.23
C VAL A 232 0.54 18.04 14.28
N PRO A 233 0.11 19.31 14.30
CA PRO A 233 -0.90 19.79 15.24
C PRO A 233 -2.25 19.11 15.03
N ALA A 234 -2.97 18.86 16.12
CA ALA A 234 -4.31 18.28 16.08
C ALA A 234 -5.29 19.17 15.29
N GLY A 235 -6.32 18.56 14.68
CA GLY A 235 -7.35 19.29 13.96
C GLY A 235 -6.88 19.94 12.66
N THR A 236 -5.80 19.44 12.04
CA THR A 236 -5.23 20.03 10.81
C THR A 236 -5.24 19.08 9.62
N VAL A 237 -5.34 19.67 8.43
CA VAL A 237 -5.01 19.04 7.15
C VAL A 237 -3.59 19.41 6.78
N LEU A 238 -2.74 18.44 6.46
CA LEU A 238 -1.48 18.67 5.75
C LEU A 238 -1.51 17.90 4.44
N HIS A 239 -1.32 18.61 3.33
CA HIS A 239 -1.35 18.01 2.00
C HIS A 239 -0.20 18.54 1.14
N ALA A 240 0.71 17.66 0.74
CA ALA A 240 1.81 18.05 -0.16
C ALA A 240 1.42 17.93 -1.63
N LEU A 241 1.91 18.88 -2.42
CA LEU A 241 1.87 18.87 -3.88
C LEU A 241 3.28 18.97 -4.43
N ARG A 242 3.50 18.27 -5.53
CA ARG A 242 4.67 18.44 -6.40
C ARG A 242 4.32 19.50 -7.44
N LEU A 243 5.14 20.53 -7.57
CA LEU A 243 4.90 21.62 -8.53
C LEU A 243 5.54 21.31 -9.88
N GLN A 244 5.05 21.93 -10.96
CA GLN A 244 5.58 21.77 -12.32
C GLN A 244 7.05 22.20 -12.48
N ASP A 245 7.51 23.15 -11.65
CA ASP A 245 8.90 23.60 -11.60
C ASP A 245 9.84 22.60 -10.87
N GLY A 246 9.31 21.46 -10.41
CA GLY A 246 10.04 20.47 -9.63
C GLY A 246 10.20 20.82 -8.15
N GLY A 247 9.56 21.90 -7.68
CA GLY A 247 9.43 22.25 -6.27
C GLY A 247 8.28 21.51 -5.57
N TYR A 248 8.00 21.94 -4.35
CA TYR A 248 6.93 21.44 -3.49
C TYR A 248 6.17 22.59 -2.86
N CYS A 249 4.87 22.39 -2.66
CA CYS A 249 4.01 23.23 -1.84
C CYS A 249 3.27 22.33 -0.85
N VAL A 250 3.29 22.68 0.45
CA VAL A 250 2.55 21.94 1.48
C VAL A 250 1.45 22.84 2.01
N ARG A 251 0.21 22.43 1.71
CA ARG A 251 -1.01 23.11 2.12
C ARG A 251 -1.34 22.71 3.54
N ILE A 252 -1.69 23.68 4.38
CA ILE A 252 -2.08 23.47 5.77
C ILE A 252 -3.27 24.36 6.15
N TYR A 253 -4.31 23.77 6.70
CA TYR A 253 -5.51 24.45 7.20
C TYR A 253 -6.20 23.58 8.26
N GLY A 254 -7.18 24.11 8.98
CA GLY A 254 -7.94 23.38 10.00
C GLY A 254 -9.02 22.48 9.39
N ILE A 255 -9.33 21.36 10.05
CA ILE A 255 -10.40 20.44 9.61
C ILE A 255 -11.77 21.13 9.51
N GLU A 256 -12.03 22.07 10.40
CA GLU A 256 -13.29 22.82 10.50
C GLU A 256 -13.30 24.11 9.65
N ASP A 257 -12.23 24.40 8.90
CA ASP A 257 -12.17 25.65 8.14
C ASP A 257 -13.07 25.63 6.90
N ASP A 258 -13.80 26.73 6.67
CA ASP A 258 -14.57 26.93 5.46
C ASP A 258 -13.66 27.36 4.31
N ILE A 259 -13.42 26.45 3.37
CA ILE A 259 -12.54 26.72 2.22
C ILE A 259 -13.12 27.81 1.30
N LYS A 260 -14.44 27.96 1.26
CA LYS A 260 -15.15 28.86 0.34
C LYS A 260 -15.31 30.27 0.89
N ASN A 261 -15.22 30.45 2.20
CA ASN A 261 -15.38 31.75 2.86
C ASN A 261 -14.25 31.99 3.85
N LEU A 262 -13.64 33.17 3.81
CA LEU A 262 -12.55 33.55 4.72
C LEU A 262 -13.08 33.95 6.10
N LYS A 263 -13.66 32.99 6.83
CA LYS A 263 -14.23 33.19 8.17
C LYS A 263 -13.40 32.58 9.28
N THR A 264 -12.69 31.50 8.99
CA THR A 264 -11.85 30.83 9.97
C THR A 264 -10.53 30.39 9.35
N LEU A 265 -9.49 30.28 10.18
CA LEU A 265 -8.24 29.61 9.85
C LEU A 265 -7.67 28.93 11.09
N PHE A 266 -7.45 27.62 11.01
CA PHE A 266 -7.09 26.76 12.15
C PHE A 266 -8.11 26.84 13.31
N GLY A 267 -9.40 27.01 12.97
CA GLY A 267 -10.47 27.18 13.96
C GLY A 267 -10.51 28.55 14.65
N LEU A 268 -9.62 29.49 14.27
CA LEU A 268 -9.67 30.87 14.75
C LEU A 268 -10.62 31.68 13.89
N HIS A 269 -11.52 32.44 14.51
CA HIS A 269 -12.36 33.41 13.79
C HIS A 269 -11.52 34.54 13.21
N LEU A 270 -11.70 34.78 11.92
CA LEU A 270 -11.09 35.85 11.17
C LEU A 270 -12.05 37.03 11.07
N GLY A 271 -11.50 38.25 11.14
CA GLY A 271 -12.22 39.47 10.81
C GLY A 271 -12.32 39.68 9.30
N THR A 272 -12.36 40.93 8.85
CA THR A 272 -12.51 41.25 7.41
C THR A 272 -11.17 41.69 6.82
N PHE A 273 -10.85 41.23 5.61
CA PHE A 273 -9.61 41.55 4.90
C PHE A 273 -9.92 42.05 3.50
N SER A 274 -9.03 42.86 2.92
CA SER A 274 -9.13 43.21 1.50
C SER A 274 -8.61 42.06 0.61
N GLY A 275 -8.96 42.08 -0.68
CA GLY A 275 -8.55 41.03 -1.63
C GLY A 275 -9.42 39.77 -1.56
N ALA A 276 -8.79 38.59 -1.64
CA ALA A 276 -9.50 37.31 -1.70
C ALA A 276 -10.36 37.05 -0.46
N GLN A 277 -11.59 36.59 -0.67
CA GLN A 277 -12.60 36.37 0.38
C GLN A 277 -12.83 34.88 0.68
N SER A 278 -11.93 34.00 0.24
CA SER A 278 -11.99 32.55 0.42
C SER A 278 -10.60 32.01 0.77
N LEU A 279 -10.50 30.95 1.59
CA LEU A 279 -9.22 30.24 1.74
C LEU A 279 -8.77 29.57 0.44
N TRP A 280 -9.72 29.29 -0.47
CA TRP A 280 -9.44 28.77 -1.80
C TRP A 280 -8.48 29.66 -2.59
N ASP A 281 -8.63 30.98 -2.48
CA ASP A 281 -7.94 31.96 -3.32
C ASP A 281 -6.90 32.81 -2.58
N VAL A 282 -6.84 32.77 -1.24
CA VAL A 282 -5.81 33.51 -0.48
C VAL A 282 -4.44 32.82 -0.59
N PRO A 283 -3.37 33.51 -1.04
CA PRO A 283 -2.04 32.94 -1.10
C PRO A 283 -1.39 32.83 0.29
N LEU A 284 -1.24 31.61 0.78
CA LEU A 284 -0.70 31.32 2.11
C LEU A 284 0.53 30.40 2.07
N TYR A 285 0.66 29.58 1.03
CA TYR A 285 1.53 28.41 1.05
C TYR A 285 2.79 28.65 0.20
N PRO A 286 3.98 28.74 0.81
CA PRO A 286 5.20 28.98 0.05
C PRO A 286 5.65 27.77 -0.77
N SER A 287 6.21 28.02 -1.95
CA SER A 287 6.99 27.02 -2.68
C SER A 287 8.34 26.79 -2.03
N CYS A 288 8.81 25.54 -2.10
CA CYS A 288 10.13 25.14 -1.62
C CYS A 288 10.74 24.11 -2.56
N VAL A 289 12.07 24.11 -2.69
CA VAL A 289 12.78 23.12 -3.52
C VAL A 289 12.65 21.70 -2.93
N ARG A 290 12.64 21.57 -1.60
CA ARG A 290 12.58 20.27 -0.90
C ARG A 290 11.30 20.13 -0.10
N LEU A 291 10.72 18.93 -0.13
CA LEU A 291 9.50 18.60 0.62
C LEU A 291 9.64 18.89 2.13
N GLN A 292 10.80 18.59 2.73
CA GLN A 292 11.02 18.83 4.17
C GLN A 292 11.02 20.32 4.54
N ASP A 293 11.45 21.18 3.61
CA ASP A 293 11.42 22.64 3.80
C ASP A 293 9.97 23.13 3.68
N ALA A 294 9.19 22.62 2.71
CA ALA A 294 7.77 22.92 2.58
C ALA A 294 6.96 22.50 3.83
N ILE A 295 7.22 21.30 4.37
CA ILE A 295 6.60 20.83 5.64
C ILE A 295 6.96 21.79 6.78
N SER A 296 8.22 22.22 6.86
CA SER A 296 8.67 23.15 7.90
C SER A 296 7.98 24.51 7.78
N CYS A 297 7.78 25.01 6.55
CA CYS A 297 7.09 26.26 6.28
C CYS A 297 5.60 26.17 6.63
N ALA A 298 4.92 25.08 6.27
CA ALA A 298 3.53 24.83 6.66
C ALA A 298 3.35 24.84 8.19
N LEU A 299 4.19 24.11 8.92
CA LEU A 299 4.14 24.11 10.39
C LEU A 299 4.54 25.47 11.00
N LYS A 300 5.38 26.26 10.32
CA LYS A 300 5.73 27.63 10.73
C LYS A 300 4.53 28.57 10.54
N LEU A 301 3.81 28.45 9.43
CA LEU A 301 2.58 29.20 9.15
C LEU A 301 1.53 28.96 10.24
N TYR A 302 1.28 27.69 10.60
CA TYR A 302 0.36 27.35 11.69
C TYR A 302 0.70 28.09 13.00
N ARG A 303 1.97 27.99 13.44
CA ARG A 303 2.43 28.67 14.66
C ARG A 303 2.30 30.19 14.57
N HIS A 304 2.61 30.75 13.41
CA HIS A 304 2.56 32.20 13.17
C HIS A 304 1.13 32.74 13.23
N VAL A 305 0.18 32.04 12.60
CA VAL A 305 -1.25 32.41 12.65
C VAL A 305 -1.77 32.38 14.09
N HIS A 306 -1.44 31.34 14.88
CA HIS A 306 -1.82 31.30 16.28
C HIS A 306 -1.19 32.42 17.13
N ALA A 307 0.06 32.78 16.86
CA ALA A 307 0.74 33.87 17.56
C ALA A 307 0.05 35.23 17.30
N LEU A 308 -0.54 35.42 16.11
CA LEU A 308 -1.25 36.65 15.71
C LEU A 308 -2.77 36.57 15.91
N SER A 309 -3.29 35.55 16.59
CA SER A 309 -4.74 35.30 16.73
C SER A 309 -5.58 36.52 17.15
N ARG A 310 -5.07 37.36 18.06
CA ARG A 310 -5.75 38.59 18.49
C ARG A 310 -5.85 39.63 17.38
N GLU A 311 -4.77 39.79 16.61
CA GLU A 311 -4.69 40.77 15.52
C GLU A 311 -5.60 40.41 14.36
N LEU A 312 -5.84 39.12 14.12
CA LEU A 312 -6.61 38.62 12.97
C LEU A 312 -8.13 38.78 13.09
N SER A 313 -8.65 39.18 14.25
CA SER A 313 -10.09 39.31 14.52
C SER A 313 -10.69 40.66 14.08
N GLY A 314 -9.86 41.63 13.70
CA GLY A 314 -10.27 42.99 13.38
C GLY A 314 -10.69 43.22 11.93
N ALA A 315 -11.11 44.45 11.63
CA ALA A 315 -11.30 44.90 10.26
C ALA A 315 -9.98 45.44 9.69
N HIS A 316 -9.51 44.84 8.60
CA HIS A 316 -8.26 45.18 7.94
C HIS A 316 -8.52 45.67 6.51
N ASN A 317 -7.80 46.73 6.14
CA ASN A 317 -7.76 47.26 4.77
C ASN A 317 -6.70 46.57 3.89
N ARG A 318 -5.93 45.64 4.47
CA ARG A 318 -4.89 44.82 3.80
C ARG A 318 -5.37 43.38 3.67
N SER A 319 -4.76 42.65 2.74
CA SER A 319 -5.03 41.22 2.56
C SER A 319 -4.54 40.39 3.73
N LEU A 320 -5.11 39.20 3.93
CA LEU A 320 -4.67 38.30 5.00
C LEU A 320 -3.18 37.95 4.90
N THR A 321 -2.67 37.74 3.69
CA THR A 321 -1.25 37.49 3.40
C THR A 321 -0.35 38.63 3.89
N GLU A 322 -0.78 39.88 3.71
CA GLU A 322 -0.04 41.08 4.15
C GLU A 322 -0.14 41.31 5.66
N VAL A 323 -1.32 41.09 6.26
CA VAL A 323 -1.51 41.21 7.71
C VAL A 323 -0.66 40.15 8.44
N LEU A 324 -0.61 38.93 7.92
CA LEU A 324 0.28 37.89 8.41
C LEU A 324 1.76 38.17 8.09
N GLY A 325 2.08 39.16 7.25
CA GLY A 325 3.46 39.50 6.88
C GLY A 325 4.20 38.34 6.20
N LEU A 326 3.51 37.53 5.39
CA LEU A 326 4.06 36.27 4.87
C LEU A 326 5.27 36.46 3.95
N THR A 327 5.35 37.58 3.23
CA THR A 327 6.53 37.92 2.42
C THR A 327 7.80 38.11 3.25
N LYS A 328 7.67 38.55 4.51
CA LYS A 328 8.78 38.64 5.46
C LYS A 328 9.04 37.30 6.16
N LEU A 329 7.98 36.52 6.42
CA LEU A 329 8.08 35.22 7.07
C LEU A 329 8.77 34.17 6.18
N PHE A 330 8.55 34.30 4.87
CA PHE A 330 8.96 33.42 3.78
C PHE A 330 9.63 34.24 2.66
N PRO A 331 10.81 34.83 2.93
CA PRO A 331 11.51 35.64 1.93
C PRO A 331 11.88 34.79 0.71
N ASP A 332 11.80 35.40 -0.48
CA ASP A 332 12.16 34.80 -1.78
C ASP A 332 11.35 33.55 -2.17
N GLN A 333 10.21 33.30 -1.50
CA GLN A 333 9.31 32.19 -1.81
C GLN A 333 8.04 32.70 -2.51
N THR A 334 7.63 32.04 -3.59
CA THR A 334 6.34 32.28 -4.21
C THR A 334 5.25 31.68 -3.32
N LEU A 335 4.27 32.49 -2.92
CA LEU A 335 3.11 32.03 -2.17
C LEU A 335 2.01 31.58 -3.14
N TYR A 336 1.40 30.45 -2.83
CA TYR A 336 0.29 29.88 -3.57
C TYR A 336 -0.96 29.83 -2.69
N SER A 337 -2.12 30.05 -3.30
CA SER A 337 -3.42 29.67 -2.74
C SER A 337 -3.70 28.17 -2.90
N LEU A 338 -4.84 27.68 -2.38
CA LEU A 338 -5.27 26.31 -2.66
C LEU A 338 -5.55 26.10 -4.15
N SER A 339 -6.14 27.10 -4.82
CA SER A 339 -6.50 27.07 -6.23
C SER A 339 -5.27 27.11 -7.15
N GLU A 340 -4.34 28.02 -6.88
CA GLU A 340 -3.10 28.18 -7.65
C GLU A 340 -2.19 26.96 -7.50
N SER A 341 -2.02 26.45 -6.27
CA SER A 341 -1.19 25.26 -6.04
C SER A 341 -1.78 24.01 -6.69
N PHE A 342 -3.11 23.88 -6.73
CA PHE A 342 -3.78 22.81 -7.47
C PHE A 342 -3.51 22.91 -8.97
N ALA A 343 -3.64 24.11 -9.56
CA ALA A 343 -3.35 24.32 -10.98
C ALA A 343 -1.87 24.09 -11.33
N ALA A 344 -0.96 24.46 -10.43
CA ALA A 344 0.49 24.30 -10.60
C ALA A 344 1.00 22.87 -10.28
N CYS A 345 0.11 21.94 -9.92
CA CYS A 345 0.50 20.58 -9.54
C CYS A 345 0.98 19.75 -10.75
N ALA A 346 2.13 19.10 -10.60
CA ALA A 346 2.63 18.06 -11.50
C ALA A 346 1.95 16.71 -11.21
N ALA A 347 0.70 16.54 -11.65
CA ALA A 347 -0.13 15.37 -11.36
C ALA A 347 0.53 14.03 -11.76
N GLU A 348 1.24 13.99 -12.89
CA GLU A 348 1.95 12.77 -13.32
C GLU A 348 3.05 12.35 -12.34
N GLU A 349 3.81 13.30 -11.80
CA GLU A 349 4.86 13.00 -10.83
C GLU A 349 4.28 12.50 -9.52
N LEU A 350 3.15 13.09 -9.10
CA LEU A 350 2.40 12.65 -7.92
C LEU A 350 1.92 11.20 -8.10
N LEU A 351 1.29 10.85 -9.22
CA LEU A 351 0.85 9.49 -9.52
C LEU A 351 2.02 8.50 -9.60
N ARG A 352 3.16 8.90 -10.20
CA ARG A 352 4.37 8.08 -10.25
C ARG A 352 4.95 7.83 -8.86
N TRP A 353 4.92 8.83 -7.98
CA TRP A 353 5.20 8.62 -6.57
C TRP A 353 4.22 7.58 -6.06
N GLN A 354 2.90 7.84 -6.06
CA GLN A 354 1.85 7.01 -5.43
C GLN A 354 2.00 5.52 -5.74
N LYS A 355 2.27 5.19 -7.02
CA LYS A 355 2.59 3.83 -7.47
C LYS A 355 3.86 3.24 -6.84
N LYS A 356 4.94 4.01 -6.75
CA LYS A 356 6.19 3.59 -6.09
C LYS A 356 6.03 3.34 -4.60
N LEU A 357 5.20 4.12 -3.89
CA LEU A 357 4.93 3.82 -2.48
C LEU A 357 4.04 2.59 -2.34
N SER A 358 3.00 2.44 -3.16
CA SER A 358 2.15 1.25 -3.12
C SER A 358 2.95 -0.03 -3.22
N GLN A 359 3.93 -0.08 -4.14
CA GLN A 359 4.88 -1.18 -4.22
C GLN A 359 5.72 -1.36 -2.95
N LYS A 360 6.18 -0.27 -2.32
CA LYS A 360 6.94 -0.36 -1.06
C LYS A 360 6.07 -0.88 0.09
N VAL A 361 4.82 -0.43 0.19
CA VAL A 361 3.90 -0.91 1.23
C VAL A 361 3.62 -2.40 1.06
N ARG A 362 3.34 -2.85 -0.17
CA ARG A 362 3.15 -4.28 -0.44
C ARG A 362 4.37 -5.13 -0.09
N ILE A 363 5.57 -4.65 -0.40
CA ILE A 363 6.82 -5.30 0.01
C ILE A 363 6.90 -5.38 1.53
N ASP A 364 6.63 -4.29 2.24
CA ASP A 364 6.73 -4.25 3.70
C ASP A 364 5.72 -5.19 4.37
N CYS A 365 4.45 -5.16 3.93
CA CYS A 365 3.41 -6.11 4.34
C CYS A 365 3.82 -7.56 4.05
N PHE A 366 4.36 -7.83 2.85
CA PHE A 366 4.82 -9.17 2.48
C PHE A 366 5.93 -9.65 3.42
N LEU A 367 6.96 -8.82 3.66
CA LEU A 367 8.06 -9.16 4.56
C LEU A 367 7.57 -9.38 6.01
N GLN A 368 6.60 -8.60 6.46
CA GLN A 368 5.96 -8.80 7.75
C GLN A 368 5.28 -10.18 7.82
N LYS A 369 4.49 -10.55 6.80
CA LYS A 369 3.87 -11.89 6.71
C LYS A 369 4.89 -13.02 6.70
N LEU A 370 6.06 -12.82 6.06
CA LEU A 370 7.15 -13.80 6.13
C LEU A 370 7.68 -13.96 7.56
N SER A 371 7.85 -12.85 8.29
CA SER A 371 8.35 -12.88 9.68
C SER A 371 7.34 -13.41 10.69
N GLU A 372 6.04 -13.25 10.41
CA GLU A 372 4.94 -13.77 11.22
C GLU A 372 4.62 -15.24 10.91
N HIS A 373 5.36 -15.85 9.98
CA HIS A 373 5.14 -17.23 9.51
C HIS A 373 3.74 -17.47 8.96
N SER A 374 3.15 -16.44 8.33
CA SER A 374 1.81 -16.52 7.74
C SER A 374 1.76 -17.53 6.57
N PRO A 375 0.58 -18.08 6.26
CA PRO A 375 0.38 -18.93 5.09
C PRO A 375 0.84 -18.27 3.78
N VAL A 376 1.28 -19.10 2.83
CA VAL A 376 1.81 -18.61 1.55
C VAL A 376 0.79 -17.80 0.76
N ASP A 377 -0.47 -18.22 0.76
CA ASP A 377 -1.53 -17.56 -0.01
C ASP A 377 -1.81 -16.14 0.53
N GLU A 378 -1.90 -15.97 1.85
CA GLU A 378 -2.09 -14.65 2.49
C GLU A 378 -0.93 -13.70 2.20
N ALA A 379 0.31 -14.19 2.26
CA ALA A 379 1.48 -13.39 1.98
C ALA A 379 1.55 -12.98 0.50
N LEU A 380 1.19 -13.88 -0.43
CA LEU A 380 1.17 -13.57 -1.85
C LEU A 380 0.02 -12.63 -2.22
N GLU A 381 -1.12 -12.72 -1.54
CA GLU A 381 -2.25 -11.81 -1.72
C GLU A 381 -1.84 -10.35 -1.45
N VAL A 382 -1.14 -10.08 -0.33
CA VAL A 382 -0.68 -8.72 -0.01
C VAL A 382 0.40 -8.22 -0.95
N LEU A 383 1.25 -9.11 -1.48
CA LEU A 383 2.28 -8.77 -2.46
C LEU A 383 1.67 -8.40 -3.82
N GLY A 384 0.60 -9.11 -4.19
CA GLY A 384 -0.10 -8.99 -5.46
C GLY A 384 0.76 -9.40 -6.67
N LYS A 385 0.38 -8.92 -7.85
CA LYS A 385 1.02 -9.32 -9.11
C LYS A 385 2.53 -9.01 -9.16
N VAL A 386 3.33 -10.03 -9.45
CA VAL A 386 4.79 -9.92 -9.58
C VAL A 386 5.20 -9.84 -11.06
N THR A 387 5.97 -8.81 -11.40
CA THR A 387 6.59 -8.65 -12.73
C THR A 387 8.09 -8.97 -12.65
N PRO A 388 8.78 -9.26 -13.77
CA PRO A 388 10.22 -9.55 -13.74
C PRO A 388 11.07 -8.44 -13.09
N ARG A 389 10.73 -7.17 -13.34
CA ARG A 389 11.39 -6.03 -12.68
C ARG A 389 11.13 -5.99 -11.18
N PHE A 390 9.93 -6.41 -10.76
CA PHE A 390 9.58 -6.47 -9.35
C PHE A 390 10.28 -7.65 -8.66
N LEU A 391 10.35 -8.82 -9.30
CA LEU A 391 11.12 -9.97 -8.84
C LEU A 391 12.59 -9.59 -8.58
N ALA A 392 13.27 -8.97 -9.55
CA ALA A 392 14.65 -8.55 -9.39
C ALA A 392 14.87 -7.61 -8.19
N ARG A 393 13.85 -6.82 -7.84
CA ARG A 393 13.89 -5.95 -6.65
C ARG A 393 13.75 -6.75 -5.35
N LEU A 394 12.88 -7.76 -5.33
CA LEU A 394 12.72 -8.66 -4.18
C LEU A 394 13.98 -9.51 -3.95
N GLU A 395 14.63 -9.96 -5.02
CA GLU A 395 15.89 -10.71 -4.94
C GLU A 395 17.02 -9.86 -4.33
N ARG A 396 17.14 -8.58 -4.72
CA ARG A 396 18.10 -7.65 -4.08
C ARG A 396 17.79 -7.42 -2.60
N LEU A 397 16.51 -7.41 -2.22
CA LEU A 397 16.12 -7.28 -0.81
C LEU A 397 16.53 -8.54 -0.03
N ALA A 398 16.36 -9.72 -0.63
CA ALA A 398 16.68 -11.01 -0.03
C ALA A 398 18.15 -11.16 0.37
N GLU A 399 19.08 -10.45 -0.27
CA GLU A 399 20.51 -10.43 0.09
C GLU A 399 20.76 -9.94 1.52
N ASN A 400 19.88 -9.08 2.04
CA ASN A 400 20.03 -8.46 3.37
C ASN A 400 19.05 -9.02 4.41
N LEU A 401 18.28 -10.05 4.06
CA LEU A 401 17.34 -10.69 4.99
C LEU A 401 18.03 -11.78 5.81
N GLU A 402 17.55 -11.97 7.04
CA GLU A 402 17.91 -13.13 7.87
C GLU A 402 17.58 -14.44 7.13
N PRO A 403 18.36 -15.52 7.35
CA PRO A 403 18.23 -16.77 6.58
C PRO A 403 16.81 -17.33 6.53
N GLY A 404 16.08 -17.29 7.65
CA GLY A 404 14.69 -17.74 7.74
C GLY A 404 13.74 -16.95 6.83
N CYS A 405 13.80 -15.62 6.88
CA CYS A 405 13.01 -14.75 6.00
C CYS A 405 13.43 -14.89 4.53
N LYS A 406 14.73 -14.98 4.25
CA LYS A 406 15.28 -15.16 2.89
C LYS A 406 14.78 -16.46 2.26
N MET A 407 14.84 -17.57 3.00
CA MET A 407 14.32 -18.87 2.55
C MET A 407 12.82 -18.79 2.24
N ARG A 408 12.01 -18.26 3.17
CA ARG A 408 10.55 -18.12 2.95
C ARG A 408 10.24 -17.23 1.75
N LEU A 409 10.97 -16.12 1.59
CA LEU A 409 10.81 -15.23 0.44
C LEU A 409 10.97 -16.01 -0.87
N TYR A 410 12.08 -16.74 -1.04
CA TYR A 410 12.30 -17.50 -2.26
C TYR A 410 11.28 -18.63 -2.45
N TYR A 411 10.93 -19.34 -1.38
CA TYR A 411 9.93 -20.41 -1.45
C TYR A 411 8.56 -19.85 -1.85
N PHE A 412 8.12 -18.74 -1.27
CA PHE A 412 6.83 -18.12 -1.54
C PHE A 412 6.79 -17.59 -2.97
N LEU A 413 7.87 -16.95 -3.44
CA LEU A 413 7.99 -16.52 -4.83
C LEU A 413 7.96 -17.70 -5.82
N SER A 414 8.45 -18.88 -5.45
CA SER A 414 8.32 -20.09 -6.28
C SER A 414 6.88 -20.59 -6.44
N LYS A 415 5.95 -20.08 -5.61
CA LYS A 415 4.51 -20.41 -5.67
C LYS A 415 3.69 -19.38 -6.45
N VAL A 416 4.30 -18.27 -6.89
CA VAL A 416 3.63 -17.23 -7.68
C VAL A 416 3.30 -17.76 -9.08
N PRO A 417 2.01 -17.76 -9.50
CA PRO A 417 1.60 -18.29 -10.80
C PRO A 417 2.28 -17.61 -12.00
N GLU A 418 2.51 -16.30 -11.92
CA GLU A 418 3.17 -15.54 -12.99
C GLU A 418 4.65 -15.89 -13.17
N LEU A 419 5.25 -16.59 -12.22
CA LEU A 419 6.67 -16.94 -12.18
C LEU A 419 6.91 -18.44 -12.43
N GLU A 420 5.99 -19.14 -13.11
CA GLU A 420 6.10 -20.58 -13.38
C GLU A 420 7.47 -21.00 -13.94
N LYS A 421 8.02 -20.21 -14.87
CA LYS A 421 9.34 -20.48 -15.49
C LYS A 421 10.52 -20.37 -14.51
N GLU A 422 10.34 -19.62 -13.44
CA GLU A 422 11.36 -19.37 -12.41
C GLU A 422 11.18 -20.30 -11.20
N ARG A 423 10.12 -21.12 -11.15
CA ARG A 423 9.74 -21.97 -10.01
C ARG A 423 10.91 -22.77 -9.47
N GLU A 424 11.56 -23.55 -10.32
CA GLU A 424 12.67 -24.43 -9.92
C GLU A 424 13.88 -23.62 -9.43
N ARG A 425 14.20 -22.51 -10.10
CA ARG A 425 15.32 -21.63 -9.68
C ARG A 425 15.05 -21.02 -8.30
N LEU A 426 13.85 -20.49 -8.08
CA LEU A 426 13.46 -19.86 -6.82
C LEU A 426 13.37 -20.89 -5.68
N SER A 427 12.80 -22.05 -5.95
CA SER A 427 12.82 -23.19 -5.01
C SER A 427 14.26 -23.59 -4.67
N GLY A 428 15.13 -23.68 -5.67
CA GLY A 428 16.56 -23.92 -5.50
C GLY A 428 17.24 -22.85 -4.63
N CYS A 429 16.91 -21.57 -4.79
CA CYS A 429 17.43 -20.49 -3.94
C CYS A 429 16.96 -20.64 -2.48
N ALA A 430 15.74 -21.10 -2.23
CA ALA A 430 15.23 -21.37 -0.88
C ALA A 430 16.03 -22.51 -0.23
N PHE A 431 16.19 -23.66 -0.91
CA PHE A 431 16.96 -24.79 -0.40
C PHE A 431 18.46 -24.48 -0.25
N ALA A 432 19.02 -23.70 -1.17
CA ALA A 432 20.39 -23.21 -1.06
C ALA A 432 20.57 -22.34 0.19
N THR A 433 19.59 -21.50 0.53
CA THR A 433 19.61 -20.68 1.75
C THR A 433 19.62 -21.56 3.01
N ILE A 434 18.80 -22.63 3.04
CA ILE A 434 18.81 -23.61 4.15
C ILE A 434 20.18 -24.28 4.27
N ARG A 435 20.70 -24.79 3.15
CA ARG A 435 21.99 -25.46 3.09
C ARG A 435 23.12 -24.55 3.57
N GLU A 436 23.16 -23.30 3.11
CA GLU A 436 24.15 -22.31 3.54
C GLU A 436 24.07 -22.02 5.04
N ALA A 437 22.86 -21.88 5.57
CA ALA A 437 22.64 -21.65 7.00
C ALA A 437 23.14 -22.82 7.87
N ILE A 438 23.04 -24.06 7.40
CA ILE A 438 23.50 -25.27 8.11
C ILE A 438 25.00 -25.49 7.93
N CYS A 439 25.51 -25.41 6.70
CA CYS A 439 26.88 -25.79 6.38
C CYS A 439 27.90 -24.72 6.78
N ARG A 440 27.55 -23.42 6.71
CA ARG A 440 28.52 -22.34 6.97
C ARG A 440 29.10 -22.38 8.40
N PRO A 441 28.31 -22.56 9.48
CA PRO A 441 28.88 -22.71 10.83
C PRO A 441 29.80 -23.93 10.96
N LEU A 442 29.41 -25.07 10.39
CA LEU A 442 30.22 -26.31 10.41
C LEU A 442 31.59 -26.13 9.75
N LEU A 443 31.65 -25.34 8.68
CA LEU A 443 32.90 -25.03 7.97
C LEU A 443 33.71 -23.92 8.65
N ALA A 444 33.05 -22.95 9.29
CA ALA A 444 33.69 -21.82 9.96
C ALA A 444 34.31 -22.18 11.32
N GLU A 445 33.78 -23.19 12.02
CA GLU A 445 34.28 -23.66 13.32
C GLU A 445 35.69 -24.26 13.30
N GLY A 446 36.42 -24.17 12.18
CA GLY A 446 37.88 -24.32 12.13
C GLY A 446 38.40 -25.45 13.02
N ARG A 447 38.04 -26.69 12.69
CA ARG A 447 38.45 -27.84 13.50
C ARG A 447 39.97 -27.83 13.67
N PRO A 448 40.50 -28.21 14.85
CA PRO A 448 41.92 -28.05 15.13
C PRO A 448 42.76 -28.64 14.00
N ALA A 449 43.66 -27.82 13.46
CA ALA A 449 44.68 -28.19 12.48
C ALA A 449 45.76 -29.06 13.16
N GLY A 450 45.34 -30.13 13.84
CA GLY A 450 46.21 -31.16 14.38
C GLY A 450 46.49 -32.18 13.30
N ARG A 451 47.76 -32.55 13.15
CA ARG A 451 48.18 -33.64 12.25
C ARG A 451 47.49 -34.93 12.70
N ARG A 452 46.59 -35.46 11.87
CA ARG A 452 45.87 -36.71 12.14
C ARG A 452 46.68 -37.87 11.59
N GLN A 453 46.84 -38.94 12.35
CA GLN A 453 47.56 -40.13 11.94
C GLN A 453 46.83 -41.38 12.41
N PHE A 454 46.90 -42.45 11.60
CA PHE A 454 46.40 -43.75 12.01
C PHE A 454 47.15 -44.28 13.23
N GLN A 455 46.40 -44.61 14.29
CA GLN A 455 46.93 -45.22 15.52
C GLN A 455 46.86 -46.76 15.50
N LYS A 456 45.95 -47.32 14.67
CA LYS A 456 45.72 -48.76 14.51
C LYS A 456 45.60 -49.08 13.02
N GLN A 457 45.90 -50.33 12.65
CA GLN A 457 45.72 -50.82 11.29
C GLN A 457 44.23 -50.96 10.92
N GLU A 458 43.41 -51.39 11.88
CA GLU A 458 41.98 -51.56 11.71
C GLU A 458 41.26 -51.16 13.01
N LEU A 459 40.07 -50.59 12.87
CA LEU A 459 39.15 -50.31 13.94
C LEU A 459 37.73 -50.65 13.49
N VAL A 460 37.04 -51.45 14.29
CA VAL A 460 35.62 -51.76 14.12
C VAL A 460 34.83 -51.06 15.23
N VAL A 461 33.79 -50.33 14.85
CA VAL A 461 32.87 -49.65 15.78
C VAL A 461 31.47 -50.18 15.53
N GLU A 462 30.78 -50.55 16.61
CA GLU A 462 29.40 -51.04 16.56
C GLU A 462 28.47 -50.06 17.28
N LEU A 463 27.40 -49.65 16.61
CA LEU A 463 26.47 -48.62 17.07
C LEU A 463 25.04 -49.19 17.21
N PRO A 464 24.30 -48.79 18.25
CA PRO A 464 22.88 -49.11 18.39
C PRO A 464 22.03 -48.33 17.38
N VAL A 465 20.79 -48.77 17.14
CA VAL A 465 19.80 -47.98 16.39
C VAL A 465 19.14 -46.95 17.30
N ARG A 466 18.50 -45.94 16.71
CA ARG A 466 17.72 -44.92 17.42
C ARG A 466 16.23 -45.15 17.23
N VAL A 467 15.48 -45.09 18.32
CA VAL A 467 14.00 -45.00 18.30
C VAL A 467 13.58 -43.62 18.81
N ASN A 468 12.57 -43.03 18.17
CA ASN A 468 11.99 -41.75 18.55
C ASN A 468 10.62 -41.97 19.21
N TRP A 469 10.43 -41.48 20.43
CA TRP A 469 9.14 -41.57 21.16
C TRP A 469 8.32 -40.29 21.10
N GLY A 470 8.96 -39.14 20.93
CA GLY A 470 8.26 -37.85 20.89
C GLY A 470 9.14 -36.72 20.38
N GLY A 471 8.53 -35.66 19.87
CA GLY A 471 9.23 -34.51 19.31
C GLY A 471 9.79 -34.73 17.90
N GLY A 472 9.33 -35.77 17.19
CA GLY A 472 9.75 -36.06 15.83
C GLY A 472 9.67 -34.84 14.91
N TRP A 473 10.72 -34.63 14.12
CA TRP A 473 10.90 -33.55 13.14
C TRP A 473 11.17 -32.17 13.74
N SER A 474 11.08 -32.00 15.07
CA SER A 474 11.51 -30.75 15.70
C SER A 474 13.02 -30.52 15.57
N ASP A 475 13.82 -31.57 15.32
CA ASP A 475 15.26 -31.51 15.04
C ASP A 475 15.60 -31.28 13.56
N THR A 476 14.61 -31.19 12.67
CA THR A 476 14.84 -30.98 11.23
C THR A 476 14.83 -29.50 10.84
N PRO A 477 15.85 -29.02 10.09
CA PRO A 477 15.81 -27.70 9.48
C PRO A 477 14.64 -27.54 8.50
N PRO A 478 14.07 -26.34 8.35
CA PRO A 478 14.48 -25.08 8.99
C PRO A 478 13.94 -24.90 10.41
N TYR A 479 13.04 -25.78 10.89
CA TYR A 479 12.35 -25.61 12.18
C TYR A 479 13.34 -25.49 13.34
N CYS A 480 14.30 -26.42 13.43
CA CYS A 480 15.28 -26.43 14.52
C CYS A 480 16.23 -25.22 14.50
N ASN A 481 16.44 -24.60 13.34
CA ASN A 481 17.28 -23.41 13.21
C ASN A 481 16.64 -22.16 13.83
N GLU A 482 15.31 -22.09 13.87
CA GLU A 482 14.57 -20.91 14.30
C GLU A 482 13.97 -21.07 15.71
N HIS A 483 13.54 -22.29 16.04
CA HIS A 483 12.84 -22.59 17.29
C HIS A 483 13.63 -23.49 18.24
N GLY A 484 14.77 -24.03 17.79
CA GLY A 484 15.41 -25.18 18.44
C GLY A 484 14.64 -26.47 18.17
N GLY A 485 15.19 -27.58 18.66
CA GLY A 485 14.60 -28.90 18.49
C GLY A 485 14.85 -29.78 19.72
N CYS A 486 13.88 -30.62 20.07
CA CYS A 486 14.02 -31.57 21.15
C CYS A 486 13.28 -32.85 20.80
N VAL A 487 14.05 -33.94 20.63
CA VAL A 487 13.48 -35.27 20.36
C VAL A 487 13.74 -36.18 21.55
N LEU A 488 12.67 -36.69 22.14
CA LEU A 488 12.75 -37.78 23.09
C LEU A 488 13.09 -39.06 22.32
N ASN A 489 14.33 -39.50 22.45
CA ASN A 489 14.87 -40.67 21.78
C ASN A 489 15.67 -41.55 22.74
N ALA A 490 15.94 -42.77 22.31
CA ALA A 490 16.84 -43.68 23.00
C ALA A 490 17.59 -44.54 21.99
N ALA A 491 18.83 -44.90 22.38
CA ALA A 491 19.63 -45.89 21.71
C ALA A 491 19.15 -47.30 22.09
N VAL A 492 18.87 -48.14 21.10
CA VAL A 492 18.32 -49.48 21.29
C VAL A 492 19.21 -50.51 20.61
N LYS A 493 19.51 -51.58 21.35
CA LYS A 493 20.14 -52.79 20.81
C LYS A 493 19.05 -53.73 20.30
N LEU A 494 19.28 -54.37 19.16
CA LEU A 494 18.38 -55.38 18.62
C LEU A 494 18.90 -56.74 19.05
N GLU A 495 18.09 -57.49 19.81
CA GLU A 495 18.48 -58.81 20.36
C GLU A 495 19.81 -58.77 21.15
N GLY A 496 20.05 -57.66 21.86
CA GLY A 496 21.29 -57.43 22.62
C GLY A 496 22.51 -57.03 21.78
N ARG A 497 22.36 -56.88 20.46
CA ARG A 497 23.43 -56.51 19.52
C ARG A 497 23.31 -55.07 19.00
N CYS A 498 24.43 -54.48 18.64
CA CYS A 498 24.50 -53.21 17.92
C CYS A 498 24.53 -53.51 16.41
N PRO A 499 23.43 -53.26 15.66
CA PRO A 499 23.30 -53.75 14.29
C PRO A 499 24.08 -52.92 13.26
N ILE A 500 24.46 -51.69 13.59
CA ILE A 500 25.24 -50.83 12.70
C ILE A 500 26.71 -51.10 12.99
N ARG A 501 27.47 -51.54 11.98
CA ARG A 501 28.92 -51.74 12.10
C ARG A 501 29.64 -50.85 11.10
N VAL A 502 30.70 -50.20 11.57
CA VAL A 502 31.60 -49.37 10.76
C VAL A 502 33.02 -49.90 10.91
N THR A 503 33.67 -50.20 9.80
CA THR A 503 35.06 -50.66 9.76
C THR A 503 35.93 -49.60 9.09
N ILE A 504 36.97 -49.15 9.79
CA ILE A 504 38.00 -48.28 9.23
C ILE A 504 39.31 -49.04 9.19
N ARG A 505 39.96 -49.07 8.02
CA ARG A 505 41.25 -49.72 7.83
C ARG A 505 42.24 -48.80 7.14
N LYS A 506 43.49 -48.85 7.59
CA LYS A 506 44.63 -48.20 6.94
C LYS A 506 45.03 -49.02 5.70
N LEU A 507 45.19 -48.34 4.57
CA LEU A 507 45.67 -48.95 3.33
C LEU A 507 47.14 -48.58 3.06
N ALA A 508 47.87 -49.51 2.45
CA ALA A 508 49.22 -49.24 1.97
C ALA A 508 49.23 -48.34 0.72
N LYS A 509 48.22 -48.47 -0.14
CA LYS A 509 48.03 -47.60 -1.31
C LYS A 509 47.41 -46.27 -0.87
N LEU A 510 47.90 -45.16 -1.42
CA LEU A 510 47.38 -43.81 -1.17
C LEU A 510 46.09 -43.56 -1.96
N GLN A 511 45.01 -44.21 -1.56
CA GLN A 511 43.66 -44.03 -2.11
C GLN A 511 42.61 -44.10 -1.01
N VAL A 512 41.38 -43.67 -1.32
CA VAL A 512 40.22 -43.84 -0.46
C VAL A 512 39.31 -44.90 -1.05
N GLU A 513 38.95 -45.90 -0.26
CA GLU A 513 38.03 -46.96 -0.61
C GLU A 513 36.80 -46.87 0.28
N LEU A 514 35.60 -46.80 -0.32
CA LEU A 514 34.33 -46.74 0.39
C LEU A 514 33.50 -47.98 0.05
N ALA A 515 32.91 -48.60 1.06
CA ALA A 515 32.03 -49.76 0.91
C ALA A 515 30.74 -49.59 1.72
N SER A 516 29.62 -50.03 1.15
CA SER A 516 28.36 -50.24 1.88
C SER A 516 28.03 -51.71 1.72
N ALA A 517 28.51 -52.56 2.63
CA ALA A 517 28.42 -54.01 2.48
C ALA A 517 26.97 -54.51 2.43
N ASP A 518 26.06 -53.84 3.13
CA ASP A 518 24.61 -54.11 3.13
C ASP A 518 23.93 -53.77 1.79
N ALA A 519 24.42 -52.77 1.06
CA ALA A 519 23.98 -52.43 -0.30
C ALA A 519 24.78 -53.14 -1.40
N GLY A 520 25.86 -53.83 -1.06
CA GLY A 520 26.75 -54.45 -2.03
C GLY A 520 27.50 -53.44 -2.92
N THR A 521 27.69 -52.20 -2.48
CA THR A 521 28.40 -51.17 -3.25
C THR A 521 29.84 -50.99 -2.78
N PHE A 522 30.76 -50.82 -3.74
CA PHE A 522 32.18 -50.57 -3.49
C PHE A 522 32.70 -49.52 -4.48
N GLY A 523 33.51 -48.59 -4.00
CA GLY A 523 34.08 -47.51 -4.81
C GLY A 523 35.50 -47.17 -4.38
N VAL A 524 36.35 -46.83 -5.36
CA VAL A 524 37.72 -46.36 -5.15
C VAL A 524 37.82 -44.94 -5.68
N PHE A 525 38.34 -44.05 -4.84
CA PHE A 525 38.41 -42.61 -5.11
C PHE A 525 39.87 -42.16 -5.13
N HIS A 526 40.21 -41.41 -6.18
CA HIS A 526 41.57 -40.94 -6.43
C HIS A 526 41.68 -39.42 -6.45
N SER A 527 40.55 -38.70 -6.45
CA SER A 527 40.54 -37.24 -6.48
C SER A 527 39.81 -36.65 -5.28
N LEU A 528 40.31 -35.51 -4.80
CA LEU A 528 39.68 -34.77 -3.71
C LEU A 528 38.29 -34.23 -4.10
N PRO A 529 38.06 -33.70 -5.32
CA PRO A 529 36.74 -33.23 -5.74
C PRO A 529 35.64 -34.30 -5.70
N GLU A 530 35.95 -35.55 -6.06
CA GLU A 530 34.97 -36.66 -5.97
C GLU A 530 34.50 -36.92 -4.53
N LEU A 531 35.40 -36.75 -3.55
CA LEU A 531 35.10 -36.92 -2.13
C LEU A 531 34.47 -35.65 -1.52
N GLN A 532 34.60 -34.51 -2.19
CA GLN A 532 33.99 -33.24 -1.79
C GLN A 532 32.52 -33.13 -2.24
N ASP A 533 32.13 -33.77 -3.34
CA ASP A 533 30.74 -33.77 -3.80
C ASP A 533 29.85 -34.68 -2.95
N CYS A 534 29.07 -34.05 -2.06
CA CYS A 534 28.03 -34.68 -1.25
C CYS A 534 26.62 -34.25 -1.68
N SER A 535 26.48 -33.58 -2.83
CA SER A 535 25.23 -32.92 -3.22
C SER A 535 24.24 -33.83 -3.94
N ASN A 536 24.71 -34.98 -4.44
CA ASN A 536 23.90 -35.95 -5.17
C ASN A 536 23.26 -36.98 -4.22
N PRO A 537 21.92 -36.99 -4.04
CA PRO A 537 21.25 -37.97 -3.18
C PRO A 537 21.26 -39.39 -3.74
N PHE A 538 21.55 -39.57 -5.03
CA PHE A 538 21.68 -40.89 -5.66
C PHE A 538 23.08 -41.47 -5.57
N ASP A 539 24.05 -40.73 -5.03
CA ASP A 539 25.38 -41.25 -4.76
C ASP A 539 25.32 -42.19 -3.53
N PRO A 540 25.59 -43.51 -3.69
CA PRO A 540 25.55 -44.45 -2.57
C PRO A 540 26.59 -44.13 -1.48
N PHE A 541 27.59 -43.29 -1.79
CA PHE A 541 28.64 -42.88 -0.87
C PHE A 541 28.45 -41.46 -0.31
N ALA A 542 27.33 -40.78 -0.58
CA ALA A 542 27.11 -39.40 -0.11
C ALA A 542 27.29 -39.25 1.41
N LEU A 543 26.73 -40.17 2.21
CA LEU A 543 26.91 -40.20 3.67
C LEU A 543 28.35 -40.45 4.10
N HIS A 544 29.07 -41.34 3.41
CA HIS A 544 30.48 -41.62 3.67
C HIS A 544 31.32 -40.37 3.45
N LYS A 545 31.19 -39.75 2.27
CA LYS A 545 31.87 -38.50 1.90
C LYS A 545 31.55 -37.37 2.87
N ALA A 546 30.27 -37.19 3.21
CA ALA A 546 29.83 -36.17 4.15
C ALA A 546 30.41 -36.40 5.54
N SER A 547 30.51 -37.67 6.00
CA SER A 547 31.12 -38.00 7.28
C SER A 547 32.61 -37.67 7.31
N LEU A 548 33.35 -37.94 6.23
CA LEU A 548 34.78 -37.65 6.13
C LEU A 548 35.05 -36.13 6.12
N GLN A 549 34.20 -35.37 5.41
CA GLN A 549 34.23 -33.91 5.42
C GLN A 549 33.86 -33.34 6.78
N ALA A 550 32.74 -33.79 7.34
CA ALA A 550 32.29 -33.37 8.66
C ALA A 550 33.37 -33.67 9.68
N CYS A 551 34.04 -34.84 9.63
CA CYS A 551 35.14 -35.15 10.53
C CYS A 551 36.35 -34.23 10.35
N GLY A 552 36.55 -33.62 9.18
CA GLY A 552 37.75 -32.86 8.81
C GLY A 552 38.91 -33.74 8.35
N ILE A 553 38.61 -34.96 7.89
CA ILE A 553 39.60 -35.84 7.22
C ILE A 553 39.77 -35.37 5.77
N ILE A 554 38.66 -35.01 5.13
CA ILE A 554 38.61 -34.43 3.80
C ILE A 554 38.28 -32.93 3.96
N PRO A 555 39.19 -32.01 3.62
CA PRO A 555 38.91 -30.58 3.72
C PRO A 555 37.93 -30.13 2.64
N SER A 556 37.19 -29.07 2.93
CA SER A 556 36.28 -28.40 1.98
C SER A 556 37.01 -27.48 1.00
N ASP A 557 38.25 -27.09 1.31
CA ASP A 557 39.11 -26.33 0.42
C ASP A 557 40.01 -27.26 -0.42
N ASN A 558 40.64 -26.68 -1.45
CA ASN A 558 41.53 -27.39 -2.36
C ASN A 558 43.01 -27.06 -2.08
N THR A 559 43.35 -26.79 -0.82
CA THR A 559 44.73 -26.43 -0.44
C THR A 559 45.69 -27.61 -0.63
N TYR A 560 45.19 -28.83 -0.50
CA TYR A 560 45.96 -30.07 -0.65
C TYR A 560 45.36 -30.98 -1.71
N THR A 561 46.21 -31.79 -2.35
CA THR A 561 45.73 -32.93 -3.14
C THR A 561 45.34 -34.09 -2.23
N LEU A 562 44.52 -35.02 -2.73
CA LEU A 562 44.16 -36.22 -1.97
C LEU A 562 45.41 -37.01 -1.53
N GLN A 563 46.41 -37.14 -2.41
CA GLN A 563 47.68 -37.81 -2.07
C GLN A 563 48.39 -37.15 -0.88
N GLN A 564 48.52 -35.82 -0.89
CA GLN A 564 49.16 -35.08 0.21
C GLN A 564 48.43 -35.29 1.54
N LEU A 565 47.08 -35.32 1.52
CA LEU A 565 46.28 -35.59 2.72
C LEU A 565 46.50 -37.01 3.24
N LEU A 566 46.51 -38.01 2.36
CA LEU A 566 46.73 -39.41 2.73
C LEU A 566 48.17 -39.66 3.22
N GLU A 567 49.17 -38.97 2.66
CA GLU A 567 50.55 -38.97 3.17
C GLU A 567 50.63 -38.39 4.58
N GLN A 568 49.93 -37.30 4.85
CA GLN A 568 49.86 -36.72 6.19
C GLN A 568 49.17 -37.65 7.20
N LEU A 569 48.11 -38.35 6.78
CA LEU A 569 47.43 -39.41 7.55
C LEU A 569 48.32 -40.64 7.77
N GLY A 570 49.32 -40.83 6.91
CA GLY A 570 50.29 -41.92 6.96
C GLY A 570 49.87 -43.17 6.18
N GLY A 571 48.87 -43.09 5.29
CA GLY A 571 48.38 -44.18 4.44
C GLY A 571 47.02 -43.87 3.81
N GLY A 572 46.55 -44.76 2.92
CA GLY A 572 45.18 -44.68 2.40
C GLY A 572 44.13 -45.07 3.42
N LEU A 573 42.86 -44.84 3.09
CA LEU A 573 41.72 -45.04 3.99
C LEU A 573 40.69 -45.96 3.35
N TYR A 574 40.36 -47.05 4.03
CA TYR A 574 39.19 -47.86 3.75
C TYR A 574 38.12 -47.59 4.79
N LEU A 575 36.89 -47.31 4.36
CA LEU A 575 35.73 -47.10 5.21
C LEU A 575 34.58 -47.97 4.69
N ASP A 576 34.14 -48.90 5.53
CA ASP A 576 32.99 -49.77 5.26
C ASP A 576 31.89 -49.54 6.29
N THR A 577 30.65 -49.47 5.82
CA THR A 577 29.47 -49.40 6.66
C THR A 577 28.50 -50.53 6.31
N GLN A 578 27.92 -51.14 7.35
CA GLN A 578 26.91 -52.16 7.18
C GLN A 578 25.85 -52.06 8.28
N VAL A 579 24.61 -52.39 7.93
CA VAL A 579 23.51 -52.54 8.88
C VAL A 579 22.99 -53.97 8.79
N GLU A 580 23.15 -54.72 9.88
CA GLU A 580 22.76 -56.13 9.94
C GLU A 580 21.30 -56.26 10.40
N ASN A 581 20.49 -57.01 9.64
CA ASN A 581 19.12 -57.40 10.02
C ASN A 581 18.16 -56.24 10.33
N VAL A 582 18.37 -55.07 9.72
CA VAL A 582 17.43 -53.93 9.76
C VAL A 582 17.01 -53.59 8.33
N PRO A 583 15.70 -53.63 7.99
CA PRO A 583 15.21 -53.18 6.70
C PRO A 583 15.54 -51.69 6.47
N ARG A 584 15.86 -51.33 5.23
CA ARG A 584 16.11 -49.93 4.82
C ARG A 584 14.83 -49.12 4.70
#